data_AF-I4W8T1-F1
#
_entry.id   AF-I4W8T1-F1
#
_cell.length_a   1.000
_cell.length_b   1.000
_cell.length_c   1.000
_cell.angle_alpha   90.00
_cell.angle_beta   90.00
_cell.angle_gamma   90.00
#
_symmetry.space_group_name_H-M   'P 1'
#
loop_
_entity.id
_entity.type
_entity.pdbx_description
1 polymer ?
#
loop_
_entity_poly.entity_id
_entity_poly.type
_entity_poly.pdbx_seq_one_letter_code
_entity_poly.pdbx_strand_id
1 'polypeptide(L)'
;MAKLTKRLKAAQAAVQPGKFYALEDALKIVKDNAKAKFAESVDVAVRLGIDAKKSDQGVRGSSLLPHGTGKTIKVAVFCPAGEKAEAAKAAAADAIGTDDLAERMQGGDLDFGRVIATPDAMRVVGKLGQLLGPRGLMPNPKDGSVTADVATAVKNAKPAR
;
A
#
# COMPACT_ATOMS: atom_id res chain seq x y z
N MET A 1 -5.45 2.58 -33.37
CA MET A 1 -5.04 3.36 -32.19
C MET A 1 -6.21 4.18 -31.70
N ALA A 2 -6.58 4.10 -30.43
CA ALA A 2 -7.71 4.85 -29.88
C ALA A 2 -7.45 6.36 -29.95
N LYS A 3 -8.43 7.13 -30.43
CA LYS A 3 -8.35 8.58 -30.55
C LYS A 3 -8.25 9.20 -29.15
N LEU A 4 -7.18 9.95 -28.88
CA LEU A 4 -6.99 10.61 -27.59
C LEU A 4 -8.17 11.53 -27.25
N THR A 5 -8.64 11.46 -26.01
CA THR A 5 -9.72 12.31 -25.50
C THR A 5 -9.26 13.76 -25.40
N LYS A 6 -10.21 14.71 -25.44
CA LYS A 6 -9.90 16.16 -25.33
C LYS A 6 -9.08 16.48 -24.07
N ARG A 7 -9.37 15.79 -22.96
CA ARG A 7 -8.64 15.94 -21.69
C ARG A 7 -7.18 15.48 -21.79
N LEU A 8 -6.93 14.32 -22.39
CA LEU A 8 -5.57 13.79 -22.55
C LEU A 8 -4.72 14.66 -23.48
N LYS A 9 -5.31 15.20 -24.55
CA LYS A 9 -4.62 16.13 -25.44
C LYS A 9 -4.20 17.42 -24.74
N ALA A 10 -5.07 17.98 -23.88
CA ALA A 10 -4.74 19.18 -23.10
C ALA A 10 -3.60 18.91 -22.11
N ALA A 11 -3.62 17.76 -21.43
CA ALA A 11 -2.55 17.38 -20.51
C ALA A 11 -1.22 17.14 -21.23
N GLN A 12 -1.22 16.49 -22.40
CA GLN A 12 -0.01 16.31 -23.21
C GLN A 12 0.55 17.65 -23.73
N ALA A 13 -0.29 18.63 -24.03
CA ALA A 13 0.16 19.95 -24.46
C ALA A 13 0.88 20.74 -23.35
N ALA A 14 0.63 20.42 -22.07
CA ALA A 14 1.28 21.06 -20.93
C ALA A 14 2.73 20.57 -20.70
N VAL A 15 3.16 19.50 -21.38
CA VAL A 15 4.48 18.89 -21.19
C VAL A 15 5.20 18.70 -22.53
N GLN A 16 6.44 19.17 -22.61
CA GLN A 16 7.32 18.92 -23.75
C GLN A 16 8.03 17.56 -23.62
N PRO A 17 7.88 16.65 -24.59
CA PRO A 17 8.59 15.37 -24.60
C PRO A 17 10.11 15.57 -24.60
N GLY A 18 10.84 14.82 -23.77
CA GLY A 18 12.31 14.85 -23.70
C GLY A 18 12.90 16.02 -22.91
N LYS A 19 12.08 16.98 -22.46
CA LYS A 19 12.54 18.05 -21.57
C LYS A 19 12.63 17.55 -20.13
N PHE A 20 13.75 17.85 -19.48
CA PHE A 20 13.91 17.66 -18.04
C PHE A 20 13.31 18.85 -17.29
N TYR A 21 12.42 18.57 -16.35
CA TYR A 21 11.82 19.57 -15.46
C TYR A 21 12.45 19.45 -14.08
N ALA A 22 12.60 20.59 -13.39
CA ALA A 22 12.87 20.56 -11.97
C ALA A 22 11.68 19.92 -11.23
N LEU A 23 11.94 19.28 -10.10
CA LEU A 23 10.92 18.54 -9.35
C LEU A 23 9.71 19.43 -8.99
N GLU A 24 9.96 20.66 -8.55
CA GLU A 24 8.91 21.61 -8.17
C GLU A 24 8.01 21.99 -9.35
N ASP A 25 8.59 22.18 -10.53
CA ASP A 25 7.85 22.54 -11.74
C ASP A 25 7.03 21.34 -12.24
N ALA A 26 7.61 20.14 -12.20
CA ALA A 26 6.90 18.91 -12.52
C ALA A 26 5.68 18.71 -11.60
N LEU A 27 5.84 18.94 -10.29
CA LEU A 27 4.76 18.82 -9.32
C LEU A 27 3.64 19.86 -9.54
N LYS A 28 3.98 21.09 -9.93
CA LYS A 28 2.97 22.12 -10.29
C LYS A 28 2.18 21.67 -11.52
N ILE A 29 2.85 21.24 -12.58
CA ILE A 29 2.20 20.76 -13.82
C ILE A 29 1.26 19.60 -13.53
N VAL A 30 1.67 18.65 -12.68
CA VAL A 30 0.82 17.50 -12.29
C VAL A 30 -0.41 17.97 -11.53
N LYS A 31 -0.27 18.88 -10.57
CA LYS A 31 -1.41 19.41 -9.79
C LYS A 31 -2.40 20.21 -10.64
N ASP A 32 -1.92 21.04 -11.56
CA ASP A 32 -2.76 21.86 -12.44
C ASP A 32 -3.57 21.03 -13.45
N ASN A 33 -3.08 19.83 -13.77
CA ASN A 33 -3.73 18.88 -14.65
C ASN A 33 -4.63 17.86 -13.92
N ALA A 34 -4.65 17.85 -12.59
CA ALA A 34 -5.52 17.00 -11.78
C ALA A 34 -6.97 17.52 -11.86
N LYS A 35 -7.75 16.96 -12.80
CA LYS A 35 -9.13 17.40 -13.11
C LYS A 35 -10.19 16.39 -12.68
N ALA A 36 -9.81 15.29 -12.03
CA ALA A 36 -10.78 14.37 -11.45
C ALA A 36 -11.46 14.98 -10.22
N LYS A 37 -12.66 14.47 -9.90
CA LYS A 37 -13.45 14.91 -8.74
C LYS A 37 -12.98 14.29 -7.41
N PHE A 38 -12.02 13.38 -7.46
CA PHE A 38 -11.49 12.67 -6.30
C PHE A 38 -9.99 12.96 -6.15
N ALA A 39 -9.43 12.65 -4.98
CA ALA A 39 -7.99 12.79 -4.72
C ALA A 39 -7.18 11.88 -5.65
N GLU A 40 -6.54 12.47 -6.66
CA GLU A 40 -5.70 11.75 -7.61
C GLU A 40 -4.42 11.24 -6.91
N SER A 41 -3.88 10.13 -7.41
CA SER A 41 -2.61 9.58 -6.93
C SER A 41 -1.51 9.93 -7.93
N VAL A 42 -0.35 10.37 -7.44
CA VAL A 42 0.82 10.62 -8.28
C VAL A 42 1.61 9.32 -8.38
N ASP A 43 1.90 8.90 -9.60
CA ASP A 43 2.71 7.72 -9.90
C ASP A 43 4.03 8.15 -10.55
N VAL A 44 5.10 7.39 -10.29
CA VAL A 44 6.45 7.67 -10.77
C VAL A 44 6.96 6.45 -11.54
N ALA A 45 7.08 6.61 -12.85
CA ALA A 45 7.66 5.59 -13.72
C ALA A 45 9.19 5.74 -13.77
N VAL A 46 9.91 4.79 -13.20
CA VAL A 46 11.39 4.75 -13.24
C VAL A 46 11.83 3.67 -14.20
N ARG A 47 12.58 4.05 -15.24
CA ARG A 47 13.20 3.08 -16.15
C ARG A 47 14.46 2.51 -15.51
N LEU A 48 14.41 1.23 -15.17
CA LEU A 48 15.55 0.49 -14.61
C LEU A 48 16.38 -0.15 -15.74
N GLY A 49 17.69 -0.31 -15.51
CA GLY A 49 18.64 -0.96 -16.43
C GLY A 49 18.73 -2.48 -16.25
N ILE A 50 17.63 -3.14 -15.88
CA ILE A 50 17.56 -4.57 -15.57
C ILE A 50 17.02 -5.39 -16.76
N ASP A 51 17.42 -6.66 -16.84
CA ASP A 51 16.86 -7.64 -17.75
C ASP A 51 15.71 -8.39 -17.07
N ALA A 52 14.47 -8.07 -17.43
CA ALA A 52 13.28 -8.70 -16.87
C ALA A 52 13.17 -10.22 -17.12
N LYS A 53 13.97 -10.78 -18.04
CA LYS A 53 14.01 -12.23 -18.28
C LYS A 53 14.82 -12.99 -17.23
N LYS A 54 15.69 -12.29 -16.50
CA LYS A 54 16.56 -12.86 -15.48
C LYS A 54 15.92 -12.69 -14.10
N SER A 55 15.60 -13.81 -13.46
CA SER A 55 14.85 -13.83 -12.19
C SER A 55 15.61 -13.18 -11.02
N ASP A 56 16.94 -13.16 -11.07
CA ASP A 56 17.83 -12.52 -10.10
C ASP A 56 17.84 -10.98 -10.21
N GLN A 57 17.39 -10.42 -11.34
CA GLN A 57 17.36 -8.97 -11.57
C GLN A 57 15.98 -8.35 -11.31
N GLY A 58 15.00 -9.16 -10.92
CA GLY A 58 13.66 -8.68 -10.59
C GLY A 58 13.66 -7.85 -9.29
N VAL A 59 13.29 -6.57 -9.40
CA VAL A 59 13.16 -5.69 -8.23
C VAL A 59 11.75 -5.79 -7.67
N ARG A 60 11.63 -6.40 -6.49
CA ARG A 60 10.39 -6.41 -5.70
C ARG A 60 10.72 -6.04 -4.26
N GLY A 61 10.23 -4.89 -3.84
CA GLY A 61 10.44 -4.39 -2.49
C GLY A 61 9.37 -3.38 -2.09
N SER A 62 9.40 -3.01 -0.83
CA SER A 62 8.59 -1.94 -0.27
C SER A 62 9.49 -1.00 0.51
N SER A 63 9.11 0.26 0.58
CA SER A 63 9.82 1.28 1.36
C SER A 63 8.81 2.15 2.10
N LEU A 64 9.25 2.68 3.24
CA LEU A 64 8.48 3.60 4.04
C LEU A 64 8.65 5.01 3.50
N LEU A 65 7.51 5.66 3.18
CA LEU A 65 7.53 7.06 2.77
C LEU A 65 7.63 7.95 4.02
N PRO A 66 8.57 8.91 4.06
CA PRO A 66 8.76 9.78 5.23
C PRO A 66 7.54 10.66 5.55
N HIS A 67 6.70 10.94 4.55
CA HIS A 67 5.47 11.73 4.70
C HIS A 67 4.20 10.90 4.49
N GLY A 68 4.32 9.57 4.46
CA GLY A 68 3.20 8.67 4.18
C GLY A 68 2.58 8.86 2.78
N THR A 69 1.42 8.25 2.56
CA THR A 69 0.67 8.32 1.29
C THR A 69 -0.47 9.33 1.32
N GLY A 70 -0.66 10.05 2.44
CA GLY A 70 -1.77 10.99 2.64
C GLY A 70 -3.16 10.36 2.72
N LYS A 71 -3.29 9.03 2.57
CA LYS A 71 -4.54 8.29 2.69
C LYS A 71 -4.66 7.70 4.09
N THR A 72 -5.76 7.97 4.77
CA THR A 72 -6.13 7.26 6.00
C THR A 72 -6.49 5.82 5.65
N ILE A 73 -5.58 4.90 5.90
CA ILE A 73 -5.82 3.47 5.75
C ILE A 73 -6.16 2.84 7.09
N LYS A 74 -7.20 1.99 7.08
CA LYS A 74 -7.53 1.12 8.21
C LYS A 74 -6.56 -0.05 8.24
N VAL A 75 -5.98 -0.33 9.40
CA VAL A 75 -4.99 -1.37 9.62
C VAL A 75 -5.59 -2.48 10.48
N ALA A 76 -5.64 -3.69 9.93
CA ALA A 76 -6.01 -4.91 10.64
C ALA A 76 -4.74 -5.66 11.08
N VAL A 77 -4.75 -6.15 12.32
CA VAL A 77 -3.61 -6.87 12.91
C VAL A 77 -4.07 -8.25 13.35
N PHE A 78 -3.41 -9.27 12.81
CA PHE A 78 -3.54 -10.66 13.23
C PHE A 78 -2.46 -11.01 14.24
N CYS A 79 -2.83 -11.10 15.52
CA CYS A 79 -1.93 -11.54 16.57
C CYS A 79 -2.69 -12.25 17.70
N PRO A 80 -2.11 -13.28 18.32
CA PRO A 80 -2.71 -13.93 19.47
C PRO A 80 -2.89 -12.96 20.64
N ALA A 81 -3.87 -13.26 21.50
CA ALA A 81 -4.12 -12.48 22.71
C ALA A 81 -2.88 -12.44 23.60
N GLY A 82 -2.56 -11.27 24.14
CA GLY A 82 -1.39 -11.02 24.98
C GLY A 82 -0.74 -9.68 24.70
N GLU A 83 0.53 -9.53 25.11
CA GLU A 83 1.28 -8.26 25.04
C GLU A 83 1.32 -7.67 23.62
N LYS A 84 1.39 -8.51 22.58
CA LYS A 84 1.40 -8.05 21.18
C LYS A 84 0.08 -7.41 20.76
N ALA A 85 -1.04 -7.89 21.27
CA ALA A 85 -2.36 -7.32 21.01
C ALA A 85 -2.53 -5.97 21.72
N GLU A 86 -2.03 -5.85 22.95
CA GLU A 86 -2.03 -4.56 23.67
C GLU A 86 -1.12 -3.53 22.99
N ALA A 87 0.06 -3.95 22.54
CA ALA A 87 0.99 -3.12 21.79
C ALA A 87 0.37 -2.63 20.45
N ALA A 88 -0.40 -3.48 19.76
CA ALA A 88 -1.15 -3.09 18.57
C ALA A 88 -2.28 -2.10 18.87
N LYS A 89 -3.01 -2.28 19.99
CA LYS A 89 -4.03 -1.32 20.46
C LYS A 89 -3.40 0.03 20.76
N ALA A 90 -2.28 0.04 21.47
CA ALA A 90 -1.54 1.25 21.81
C ALA A 90 -0.98 1.97 20.56
N ALA A 91 -0.64 1.23 19.51
CA ALA A 91 -0.24 1.76 18.21
C ALA A 91 -1.43 2.23 17.33
N ALA A 92 -2.65 2.22 17.88
CA ALA A 92 -3.88 2.61 17.22
C ALA A 92 -4.28 1.74 16.02
N ALA A 93 -4.07 0.42 16.05
CA ALA A 93 -4.65 -0.47 15.04
C ALA A 93 -6.19 -0.43 15.07
N ASP A 94 -6.83 -0.51 13.90
CA ASP A 94 -8.29 -0.37 13.77
C ASP A 94 -9.03 -1.67 14.11
N ALA A 95 -8.41 -2.82 13.81
CA ALA A 95 -8.93 -4.13 14.18
C ALA A 95 -7.77 -5.05 14.61
N ILE A 96 -8.00 -5.82 15.67
CA ILE A 96 -7.02 -6.75 16.23
C ILE A 96 -7.77 -8.03 16.59
N GLY A 97 -7.28 -9.18 16.15
CA GLY A 97 -7.88 -10.48 16.47
C GLY A 97 -7.11 -11.65 15.88
N THR A 98 -7.67 -12.85 16.00
CA THR A 98 -7.14 -14.07 15.39
C THR A 98 -8.22 -14.71 14.52
N ASP A 99 -8.86 -15.78 15.01
CA ASP A 99 -9.87 -16.54 14.28
C ASP A 99 -11.19 -15.75 14.16
N ASP A 100 -11.53 -14.95 15.17
CA ASP A 100 -12.71 -14.08 15.20
C ASP A 100 -12.67 -12.98 14.12
N LEU A 101 -11.51 -12.34 13.95
CA LEU A 101 -11.31 -11.36 12.88
C LEU A 101 -11.30 -12.03 11.51
N ALA A 102 -10.76 -13.24 11.41
CA ALA A 102 -10.75 -14.00 10.16
C ALA A 102 -12.17 -14.37 9.71
N GLU A 103 -13.03 -14.82 10.62
CA GLU A 103 -14.44 -15.11 10.33
C GLU A 103 -15.20 -13.86 9.87
N ARG A 104 -14.97 -12.70 10.50
CA ARG A 104 -15.57 -11.42 10.07
C ARG A 104 -15.12 -11.01 8.67
N MET A 105 -13.83 -11.17 8.37
CA MET A 105 -13.29 -10.90 7.04
C MET A 105 -13.85 -11.86 5.99
N GLN A 106 -14.06 -13.14 6.33
CA GLN A 106 -14.76 -14.10 5.46
C GLN A 106 -16.24 -13.73 5.26
N GLY A 107 -16.88 -13.17 6.29
CA GLY A 107 -18.24 -12.65 6.24
C GLY A 107 -18.42 -11.37 5.41
N GLY A 108 -17.33 -10.77 4.91
CA GLY A 108 -17.35 -9.62 4.00
C GLY A 108 -16.80 -8.31 4.58
N ASP A 109 -16.36 -8.30 5.84
CA ASP A 109 -15.77 -7.11 6.46
C ASP A 109 -14.30 -6.94 6.04
N LEU A 110 -14.11 -6.34 4.86
CA LEU A 110 -12.81 -6.23 4.18
C LEU A 110 -12.38 -4.78 3.95
N ASP A 111 -12.93 -3.83 4.71
CA ASP A 111 -12.61 -2.41 4.62
C ASP A 111 -11.28 -2.08 5.32
N PHE A 112 -10.23 -2.86 5.03
CA PHE A 112 -8.88 -2.68 5.57
C PHE A 112 -7.91 -2.44 4.42
N GLY A 113 -7.11 -1.37 4.55
CA GLY A 113 -6.10 -1.00 3.56
C GLY A 113 -4.75 -1.68 3.77
N ARG A 114 -4.49 -2.20 4.99
CA ARG A 114 -3.28 -2.95 5.31
C ARG A 114 -3.59 -4.04 6.34
N VAL A 115 -3.02 -5.22 6.12
CA VAL A 115 -3.06 -6.33 7.07
C VAL A 115 -1.64 -6.61 7.56
N ILE A 116 -1.47 -6.70 8.87
CA ILE A 116 -0.22 -7.06 9.55
C ILE A 116 -0.47 -8.36 10.29
N ALA A 117 0.50 -9.26 10.29
CA ALA A 117 0.38 -10.52 11.01
C ALA A 117 1.65 -10.82 11.81
N THR A 118 1.49 -11.48 12.94
CA THR A 118 2.61 -12.12 13.64
C THR A 118 2.85 -13.53 13.06
N PRO A 119 4.08 -14.08 13.13
CA PRO A 119 4.40 -15.38 12.53
C PRO A 119 3.53 -16.55 13.03
N ASP A 120 3.12 -16.51 14.29
CA ASP A 120 2.20 -17.43 14.96
C ASP A 120 0.75 -17.33 14.43
N ALA A 121 0.31 -16.16 13.99
CA ALA A 121 -1.03 -15.94 13.44
C ALA A 121 -1.14 -16.24 11.93
N MET A 122 -0.02 -16.49 11.24
CA MET A 122 -0.01 -16.79 9.79
C MET A 122 -0.81 -18.04 9.42
N ARG A 123 -0.99 -19.00 10.33
CA ARG A 123 -1.84 -20.18 10.10
C ARG A 123 -3.29 -19.80 9.82
N VAL A 124 -3.79 -18.77 10.50
CA VAL A 124 -5.17 -18.27 10.35
C VAL A 124 -5.28 -17.44 9.08
N VAL A 125 -4.32 -16.53 8.86
CA VAL A 125 -4.26 -15.68 7.66
C VAL A 125 -4.10 -16.50 6.37
N GLY A 126 -3.43 -17.64 6.42
CA GLY A 126 -3.31 -18.56 5.28
C GLY A 126 -4.66 -19.05 4.76
N LYS A 127 -5.66 -19.24 5.63
CA LYS A 127 -7.04 -19.60 5.23
C LYS A 127 -7.73 -18.47 4.47
N LEU A 128 -7.35 -17.22 4.72
CA LEU A 128 -7.85 -16.02 4.02
C LEU A 128 -7.11 -15.75 2.70
N GLY A 129 -6.14 -16.57 2.32
CA GLY A 129 -5.30 -16.35 1.14
C GLY A 129 -6.08 -16.19 -0.17
N GLN A 130 -7.18 -16.94 -0.36
CA GLN A 130 -8.04 -16.79 -1.54
C GLN A 130 -8.76 -15.43 -1.60
N LEU A 131 -9.00 -14.80 -0.45
CA LEU A 131 -9.72 -13.53 -0.35
C LEU A 131 -8.76 -12.34 -0.36
N LEU A 132 -7.66 -12.44 0.39
CA LEU A 132 -6.66 -11.37 0.55
C LEU A 132 -5.65 -11.33 -0.60
N GLY A 133 -5.37 -12.47 -1.24
CA GLY A 133 -4.39 -12.60 -2.33
C GLY A 133 -4.73 -11.73 -3.55
N PRO A 134 -5.92 -11.85 -4.16
CA PRO A 134 -6.30 -11.04 -5.33
C PRO A 134 -6.33 -9.53 -5.05
N ARG A 135 -6.52 -9.15 -3.79
CA ARG A 135 -6.55 -7.76 -3.33
C ARG A 135 -5.18 -7.20 -2.95
N GLY A 136 -4.13 -8.02 -2.94
CA GLY A 136 -2.78 -7.60 -2.54
C GLY A 136 -2.67 -7.25 -1.05
N LEU A 137 -3.62 -7.69 -0.23
CA LEU A 137 -3.65 -7.44 1.22
C LEU A 137 -2.97 -8.55 2.03
N MET A 138 -2.46 -9.59 1.37
CA MET A 138 -1.83 -10.72 2.03
C MET A 138 -0.51 -10.30 2.70
N PRO A 139 -0.33 -10.51 4.02
CA PRO A 139 0.91 -10.21 4.71
C PRO A 139 2.07 -11.04 4.15
N ASN A 140 3.21 -10.38 3.93
CA ASN A 140 4.42 -10.99 3.40
C ASN A 140 5.63 -10.56 4.24
N PRO A 141 6.50 -11.49 4.67
CA PRO A 141 7.74 -11.15 5.36
C PRO A 141 8.64 -10.20 4.57
N LYS A 142 8.63 -10.29 3.23
CA LYS A 142 9.42 -9.41 2.35
C LYS A 142 8.98 -7.94 2.42
N ASP A 143 7.72 -7.71 2.76
CA ASP A 143 7.14 -6.36 2.84
C ASP A 143 7.09 -5.83 4.29
N GLY A 144 7.72 -6.53 5.23
CA GLY A 144 7.74 -6.19 6.66
C GLY A 144 6.39 -6.30 7.36
N SER A 145 5.33 -6.76 6.67
CA SER A 145 3.99 -6.95 7.24
C SER A 145 3.87 -8.18 8.13
N VAL A 146 4.93 -9.01 8.18
CA VAL A 146 5.01 -10.18 9.06
C VAL A 146 6.17 -9.97 10.02
N THR A 147 5.86 -9.60 11.26
CA THR A 147 6.88 -9.27 12.27
C THR A 147 6.37 -9.57 13.68
N ALA A 148 7.32 -9.79 14.60
CA ALA A 148 7.02 -9.87 16.04
C ALA A 148 6.78 -8.47 16.64
N ASP A 149 7.38 -7.42 16.07
CA ASP A 149 7.21 -6.03 16.49
C ASP A 149 6.00 -5.38 15.80
N VAL A 150 4.83 -5.70 16.35
CA VAL A 150 3.53 -5.27 15.82
C VAL A 150 3.33 -3.77 15.96
N ALA A 151 3.80 -3.17 17.05
CA ALA A 151 3.61 -1.74 17.31
C ALA A 151 4.32 -0.89 16.25
N THR A 152 5.57 -1.21 15.94
CA THR A 152 6.33 -0.51 14.90
C THR A 152 5.73 -0.75 13.53
N ALA A 153 5.29 -1.97 13.22
CA ALA A 153 4.62 -2.25 11.95
C ALA A 153 3.31 -1.48 11.76
N VAL A 154 2.51 -1.33 12.82
CA VAL A 154 1.26 -0.54 12.77
C VAL A 154 1.57 0.94 12.59
N LYS A 155 2.56 1.48 13.31
CA LYS A 155 3.03 2.87 13.15
C LYS A 155 3.57 3.14 11.75
N ASN A 156 4.24 2.16 11.15
CA ASN A 156 4.78 2.22 9.79
C ASN A 156 3.68 2.11 8.72
N ALA A 157 2.64 1.32 8.99
CA ALA A 157 1.51 1.16 8.10
C ALA A 157 0.57 2.37 8.13
N LYS A 158 0.36 2.99 9.29
CA LYS A 158 -0.39 4.25 9.38
C LYS A 158 0.50 5.39 8.89
N PRO A 159 -0.02 6.30 8.04
CA PRO A 159 0.75 7.47 7.67
C PRO A 159 1.11 8.26 8.94
N ALA A 160 2.37 8.68 9.04
CA ALA A 160 2.75 9.72 9.98
C ALA A 160 1.88 10.95 9.68
N ARG A 161 1.15 11.41 10.70
CA ARG A 161 0.37 12.66 10.62
C ARG A 161 1.30 13.85 10.45
#